data_AF-A0A4R0JGA8-F1
#
_entry.id   AF-A0A4R0JGA8-F1
#
_cell.length_a   1.000
_cell.length_b   1.000
_cell.length_c   1.000
_cell.angle_alpha   90.00
_cell.angle_beta   90.00
_cell.angle_gamma   90.00
#
_symmetry.space_group_name_H-M   'P 1'
#
loop_
_entity.id
_entity.type
_entity.pdbx_description
1 polymer ?
#
loop_
_entity_poly.entity_id
_entity_poly.type
_entity_poly.pdbx_seq_one_letter_code
_entity_poly.pdbx_strand_id
1 'polypeptide(L)'
;MSSPNELFAALMDSAGCSRSALAKDIRELAAARGLNNIRCDHVDVGRWLQGMVPRGEKPALIAEALGRRLGRAVSLNDLGFPADHR
;
A
#
# COMPACT_ATOMS: atom_id res chain seq x y z
N MET A 1 -0.92 16.76 11.29
CA MET A 1 -1.98 15.73 11.43
C MET A 1 -1.27 14.39 11.49
N SER A 2 -1.14 13.79 12.67
CA SER A 2 -0.54 12.46 12.82
C SER A 2 -1.50 11.43 12.22
N SER A 3 -1.16 10.90 11.05
CA SER A 3 -1.86 9.75 10.50
C SER A 3 -1.57 8.55 11.40
N PRO A 4 -2.56 7.80 11.89
CA PRO A 4 -2.30 6.65 12.77
C PRO A 4 -1.39 5.58 12.13
N ASN A 5 -1.27 5.53 10.80
CA ASN A 5 -0.25 4.73 10.10
C ASN A 5 0.92 5.62 9.63
N GLU A 6 1.73 6.11 10.59
CA GLU A 6 2.86 7.01 10.32
C GLU A 6 3.93 6.36 9.44
N LEU A 7 4.24 5.08 9.64
CA LEU A 7 5.22 4.34 8.83
C LEU A 7 4.80 4.26 7.35
N PHE A 8 3.53 3.92 7.10
CA PHE A 8 2.99 3.91 5.75
C PHE A 8 3.02 5.29 5.10
N ALA A 9 2.63 6.33 5.84
CA ALA A 9 2.67 7.71 5.36
C ALA A 9 4.10 8.15 4.98
N ALA A 10 5.09 7.84 5.83
CA ALA A 10 6.50 8.15 5.60
C ALA A 10 7.06 7.43 4.36
N LEU A 11 6.64 6.18 4.12
CA LEU A 11 7.05 5.44 2.92
C LEU A 11 6.44 6.01 1.65
N MET A 12 5.17 6.44 1.67
CA MET A 12 4.58 7.10 0.50
C MET A 12 5.28 8.43 0.18
N ASP A 13 5.65 9.20 1.21
CA ASP A 13 6.38 10.46 1.08
C ASP A 13 7.78 10.23 0.50
N SER A 14 8.52 9.25 1.06
CA SER A 14 9.83 8.83 0.56
C SER A 14 9.76 8.34 -0.91
N ALA A 15 8.65 7.69 -1.29
CA ALA A 15 8.41 7.22 -2.65
C ALA A 15 7.91 8.33 -3.60
N GLY A 16 7.71 9.55 -3.08
CA GLY A 16 7.22 10.70 -3.85
C GLY A 16 5.86 10.46 -4.50
N CYS A 17 5.01 9.63 -3.89
CA CYS A 17 3.78 9.15 -4.53
C CYS A 17 2.51 9.65 -3.84
N SER A 18 1.56 10.10 -4.68
CA SER A 18 0.23 10.47 -4.21
C SER A 18 -0.66 9.24 -3.98
N ARG A 19 -1.71 9.38 -3.16
CA ARG A 19 -2.70 8.31 -2.91
C ARG A 19 -3.26 7.69 -4.20
N SER A 20 -3.57 8.53 -5.19
CA SER A 20 -4.07 8.06 -6.49
C SER A 20 -3.00 7.35 -7.33
N ALA A 21 -1.74 7.77 -7.22
CA ALA A 21 -0.63 7.12 -7.91
C ALA A 21 -0.40 5.73 -7.32
N LEU A 22 -0.36 5.62 -5.99
CA LEU A 22 -0.23 4.34 -5.31
C LEU A 22 -1.41 3.40 -5.64
N ALA A 23 -2.65 3.90 -5.62
CA ALA A 23 -3.82 3.11 -6.00
C ALA A 23 -3.76 2.61 -7.45
N LYS A 24 -3.19 3.41 -8.36
CA LYS A 24 -2.94 2.99 -9.73
C LYS A 24 -1.91 1.85 -9.78
N ASP A 25 -0.76 2.00 -9.12
CA ASP A 25 0.27 0.96 -9.12
C ASP A 25 -0.26 -0.37 -8.55
N ILE A 26 -1.04 -0.31 -7.47
CA ILE A 26 -1.66 -1.50 -6.85
C ILE A 26 -2.56 -2.23 -7.86
N ARG A 27 -3.37 -1.50 -8.64
CA ARG A 27 -4.23 -2.09 -9.66
C ARG A 27 -3.43 -2.68 -10.82
N GLU A 28 -2.37 -1.99 -11.25
CA GLU A 28 -1.48 -2.49 -12.30
C GLU A 28 -0.75 -3.77 -11.86
N LEU A 29 -0.26 -3.82 -10.63
CA LEU A 29 0.33 -5.02 -10.04
C LEU A 29 -0.68 -6.16 -9.89
N ALA A 30 -1.89 -5.85 -9.43
CA ALA A 30 -2.95 -6.84 -9.31
C ALA A 30 -3.30 -7.44 -10.69
N ALA A 31 -3.46 -6.60 -11.71
CA ALA A 31 -3.71 -7.05 -13.07
C ALA A 31 -2.55 -7.92 -13.61
N ALA A 32 -1.30 -7.51 -13.38
CA ALA A 32 -0.12 -8.29 -13.77
C ALA A 32 -0.06 -9.67 -13.09
N ARG A 33 -0.63 -9.79 -11.89
CA ARG A 33 -0.75 -11.05 -11.13
C ARG A 33 -2.03 -11.84 -11.43
N GLY A 34 -2.89 -11.37 -12.33
CA GLY A 34 -4.20 -11.98 -12.62
C GLY A 34 -5.25 -11.79 -11.52
N LEU A 35 -5.02 -10.89 -10.56
CA LEU A 35 -5.91 -10.59 -9.45
C LEU A 35 -6.99 -9.55 -9.85
N ASN A 36 -7.88 -9.95 -10.76
CA ASN A 36 -8.89 -9.07 -11.35
C ASN A 36 -9.97 -8.57 -10.36
N ASN A 37 -10.06 -9.16 -9.18
CA ASN A 37 -11.00 -8.75 -8.12
C ASN A 37 -10.43 -7.65 -7.19
N ILE A 38 -9.19 -7.23 -7.39
CA ILE A 38 -8.59 -6.16 -6.58
C ILE A 38 -9.03 -4.81 -7.13
N ARG A 39 -9.94 -4.18 -6.40
CA ARG A 39 -10.25 -2.76 -6.54
C ARG A 39 -9.55 -1.97 -5.44
N CYS A 40 -8.94 -0.86 -5.84
CA CYS A 40 -8.28 0.08 -4.95
C CYS A 40 -8.35 1.47 -5.58
N ASP A 41 -8.80 2.44 -4.78
CA ASP A 41 -8.83 3.84 -5.14
C ASP A 41 -8.15 4.71 -4.07
N HIS A 42 -7.93 5.98 -4.38
CA HIS A 42 -7.28 6.94 -3.47
C HIS A 42 -8.01 7.07 -2.10
N VAL A 43 -9.31 6.77 -2.06
CA VAL A 43 -10.12 6.73 -0.84
C VAL A 43 -9.70 5.57 0.06
N ASP A 44 -9.45 4.38 -0.50
CA ASP A 44 -8.97 3.22 0.27
C ASP A 44 -7.60 3.51 0.88
N VAL A 45 -6.70 4.10 0.09
CA VAL A 45 -5.38 4.54 0.59
C VAL A 45 -5.53 5.57 1.70
N GLY A 46 -6.47 6.51 1.56
CA GLY A 46 -6.82 7.46 2.62
C GLY A 46 -7.27 6.77 3.90
N ARG A 47 -8.13 5.75 3.82
CA ARG A 47 -8.57 4.96 4.97
C ARG A 47 -7.42 4.21 5.63
N TRP A 48 -6.48 3.69 4.84
CA TRP A 48 -5.30 3.02 5.41
C TRP A 48 -4.39 3.99 6.15
N LEU A 49 -4.19 5.21 5.65
CA LEU A 49 -3.47 6.24 6.41
C LEU A 49 -4.19 6.60 7.73
N GLN A 50 -5.51 6.46 7.75
CA GLN A 50 -6.36 6.64 8.95
C GLN A 50 -6.43 5.38 9.84
N GLY A 51 -5.56 4.39 9.64
CA GLY A 51 -5.40 3.26 10.56
C GLY A 51 -6.24 2.04 10.19
N MET A 52 -6.97 2.09 9.07
CA MET A 52 -7.60 0.90 8.53
C MET A 52 -6.55 -0.06 7.98
N VAL A 53 -6.70 -1.35 8.28
CA VAL A 53 -5.79 -2.37 7.78
C VAL A 53 -6.28 -2.88 6.42
N PRO A 54 -5.45 -2.85 5.35
CA PRO A 54 -5.78 -3.48 4.08
C PRO A 54 -5.93 -5.00 4.25
N ARG A 55 -6.91 -5.60 3.57
CA ARG A 55 -7.19 -7.05 3.65
C ARG A 55 -6.88 -7.80 2.35
N GLY A 56 -6.68 -9.11 2.47
CA GLY A 56 -6.36 -10.01 1.36
C GLY A 56 -4.97 -9.72 0.78
N GLU A 57 -4.85 -9.71 -0.54
CA GLU A 57 -3.57 -9.48 -1.25
C GLU A 57 -3.08 -8.02 -1.22
N LYS A 58 -3.91 -7.08 -0.78
CA LYS A 58 -3.59 -5.63 -0.82
C LYS A 58 -2.31 -5.25 -0.06
N PRO A 59 -2.02 -5.73 1.17
CA PRO A 59 -0.80 -5.40 1.89
C PRO A 59 0.47 -5.75 1.09
N ALA A 60 0.49 -6.93 0.47
CA ALA A 60 1.61 -7.39 -0.35
C ALA A 60 1.78 -6.52 -1.61
N LEU A 61 0.67 -6.16 -2.27
CA LEU A 61 0.69 -5.27 -3.43
C LEU A 61 1.18 -3.85 -3.07
N ILE A 62 0.79 -3.33 -1.91
CA ILE A 62 1.25 -2.02 -1.41
C ILE A 62 2.76 -2.06 -1.18
N ALA A 63 3.25 -3.11 -0.50
CA ALA A 63 4.67 -3.30 -0.22
C ALA A 63 5.49 -3.36 -1.50
N GLU A 64 5.03 -4.12 -2.49
CA GLU A 64 5.71 -4.20 -3.78
C GLU A 64 5.65 -2.89 -4.57
N ALA A 65 4.51 -2.19 -4.58
CA ALA A 65 4.36 -0.91 -5.27
C ALA A 65 5.35 0.13 -4.71
N LEU A 66 5.41 0.25 -3.38
CA LEU A 66 6.35 1.15 -2.72
C LEU A 66 7.79 0.71 -2.89
N GLY A 67 8.07 -0.60 -2.82
CA GLY A 67 9.40 -1.13 -3.04
C GLY A 67 9.94 -0.86 -4.44
N ARG A 68 9.09 -1.00 -5.48
CA ARG A 68 9.44 -0.66 -6.86
C ARG A 68 9.76 0.83 -7.03
N ARG A 69 9.02 1.72 -6.36
CA ARG A 69 9.28 3.17 -6.39
C ARG A 69 10.55 3.56 -5.65
N LEU A 70 10.82 2.93 -4.52
CA LEU A 70 11.98 3.22 -3.67
C LEU A 70 13.26 2.51 -4.13
N GLY A 71 13.17 1.56 -5.06
CA GLY A 71 14.30 0.76 -5.50
C GLY A 71 14.84 -0.21 -4.42
N ARG A 72 14.02 -0.53 -3.40
CA ARG A 72 14.38 -1.46 -2.32
C ARG A 72 13.21 -2.37 -1.96
N ALA A 73 13.47 -3.52 -1.37
CA ALA A 73 12.40 -4.34 -0.79
C ALA A 73 11.74 -3.60 0.39
N VAL A 74 10.41 -3.60 0.42
CA VAL A 74 9.58 -3.09 1.53
C VAL A 74 8.75 -4.27 2.02
N SER A 75 8.71 -4.47 3.34
CA SER A 75 7.94 -5.54 3.98
C SER A 75 6.64 -5.01 4.57
N LEU A 76 5.70 -5.90 4.92
CA LEU A 76 4.47 -5.50 5.63
C LEU A 76 4.76 -4.79 6.97
N ASN A 77 5.83 -5.23 7.65
CA ASN A 77 6.29 -4.63 8.89
C ASN A 77 6.81 -3.20 8.69
N ASP A 78 7.48 -2.91 7.56
CA ASP A 78 7.91 -1.56 7.19
C ASP A 78 6.70 -0.63 6.96
N LEU A 79 5.57 -1.17 6.50
CA LEU A 79 4.33 -0.42 6.30
C LEU A 79 3.57 -0.16 7.62
N GLY A 80 3.94 -0.84 8.70
CA GLY A 80 3.17 -0.83 9.95
C GLY A 80 1.83 -1.57 9.85
N PHE A 81 1.64 -2.42 8.83
CA PHE A 81 0.45 -3.26 8.76
C PHE A 81 0.67 -4.55 9.56
N PRO A 82 -0.32 -4.99 10.37
CA PRO A 82 -0.23 -6.28 11.03
C PRO A 82 -0.15 -7.37 9.96
N ALA A 83 0.83 -8.25 10.09
CA ALA A 83 0.97 -9.45 9.27
C ALA A 83 -0.10 -10.49 9.69
N ASP A 84 -1.38 -10.15 9.60
CA ASP A 84 -2.43 -11.13 9.86
C ASP A 84 -2.61 -12.01 8.61
N HIS A 85 -1.90 -13.14 8.64
CA HIS A 85 -2.22 -14.32 7.87
C HIS A 85 -2.30 -15.50 8.83
N ARG A 86 -3.50 -15.80 9.30
CA ARG A 86 -3.83 -17.10 9.88
C ARG A 86 -5.17 -17.58 9.35
#